data_AF-A0AAU6L246-F1
#
_entry.id   AF-A0AAU6L246-F1
#
_cell.length_a   1.000
_cell.length_b   1.000
_cell.length_c   1.000
_cell.angle_alpha   90.00
_cell.angle_beta   90.00
_cell.angle_gamma   90.00
#
_symmetry.space_group_name_H-M   'P 1'
#
loop_
_entity.id
_entity.type
_entity.pdbx_description
1 polymer ?
#
loop_
_entity_poly.entity_id
_entity_poly.type
_entity_poly.pdbx_seq_one_letter_code
_entity_poly.pdbx_strand_id
1 'polypeptide(L)'
;MATANIAEILVMTDEESAAAEEYVPYPSWGHLARDCRTDGANKAVRAIHDLETAEDPDGRHWPQYKISDDKALAYLRFAPIPLDEPTA
;
A
#
# COMPACT_ATOMS: atom_id res chain seq x y z
N MET A 1 -0.51 -3.75 -30.89
CA MET A 1 0.28 -3.69 -29.65
C MET A 1 -0.51 -2.83 -28.68
N ALA A 2 -1.05 -3.40 -27.60
CA ALA A 2 -1.81 -2.63 -26.62
C ALA A 2 -0.81 -2.01 -25.64
N THR A 3 -0.81 -0.68 -25.54
CA THR A 3 -0.04 0.03 -24.52
C THR A 3 -0.79 -0.09 -23.19
N ALA A 4 -0.14 -0.62 -22.16
CA ALA A 4 -0.67 -0.60 -20.80
C ALA A 4 -0.46 0.80 -20.21
N ASN A 5 -1.53 1.42 -19.71
CA ASN A 5 -1.43 2.67 -18.97
C ASN A 5 -1.21 2.37 -17.48
N ILE A 6 -0.12 2.86 -16.92
CA ILE A 6 0.14 2.78 -15.48
C ILE A 6 -0.55 3.97 -14.80
N ALA A 7 -1.54 3.70 -13.97
CA ALA A 7 -2.23 4.75 -13.22
C ALA A 7 -1.45 5.14 -11.96
N GLU A 8 -1.00 4.15 -11.19
CA GLU A 8 -0.45 4.30 -9.84
C GLU A 8 0.61 3.21 -9.60
N ILE A 9 1.60 3.52 -8.77
CA ILE A 9 2.62 2.56 -8.35
C ILE A 9 2.66 2.50 -6.82
N LEU A 10 2.63 1.29 -6.29
CA LEU A 10 2.91 0.98 -4.90
C LEU A 10 4.25 0.23 -4.84
N VAL A 11 5.15 0.66 -3.95
CA VAL A 11 6.42 -0.02 -3.66
C VAL A 11 6.45 -0.30 -2.17
N MET A 12 6.63 -1.56 -1.79
CA MET A 12 6.56 -1.97 -0.39
C MET A 12 7.45 -3.16 -0.09
N THR A 13 7.73 -3.36 1.19
CA THR A 13 8.29 -4.60 1.74
C THR A 13 7.31 -5.76 1.59
N ASP A 14 7.83 -6.98 1.61
CA ASP A 14 7.04 -8.20 1.42
C ASP A 14 5.99 -8.40 2.52
N GLU A 15 6.30 -8.05 3.78
CA GLU A 15 5.31 -8.08 4.86
C GLU A 15 4.10 -7.15 4.59
N GLU A 16 4.33 -5.93 4.11
CA GLU A 16 3.24 -5.02 3.71
C GLU A 16 2.43 -5.55 2.54
N SER A 17 3.07 -6.26 1.61
CA SER A 17 2.38 -6.83 0.46
C SER A 17 1.39 -7.92 0.90
N ALA A 18 1.75 -8.68 1.93
CA ALA A 18 0.87 -9.68 2.52
C ALA A 18 -0.39 -9.05 3.13
N ALA A 19 -0.30 -7.81 3.62
CA ALA A 19 -1.47 -7.07 4.12
C ALA A 19 -2.47 -6.64 3.04
N ALA A 20 -2.11 -6.71 1.77
CA ALA A 20 -3.01 -6.44 0.65
C ALA A 20 -3.50 -7.70 -0.07
N GLU A 21 -2.79 -8.82 0.06
CA GLU A 21 -3.12 -10.09 -0.60
C GLU A 21 -3.76 -11.12 0.33
N GLU A 22 -3.24 -11.27 1.54
CA GLU A 22 -3.60 -12.35 2.46
C GLU A 22 -4.33 -11.85 3.71
N TYR A 23 -4.11 -10.60 4.12
CA TYR A 23 -4.60 -10.10 5.40
C TYR A 23 -5.57 -8.90 5.31
N VAL A 24 -6.34 -8.72 6.38
CA VAL A 24 -7.64 -8.01 6.39
C VAL A 24 -7.57 -6.55 6.88
N PRO A 25 -6.77 -5.66 6.27
CA PRO A 25 -7.22 -4.28 6.17
C PRO A 25 -7.66 -3.92 4.75
N TYR A 26 -7.11 -4.58 3.72
CA TYR A 26 -7.34 -4.19 2.34
C TYR A 26 -7.97 -5.32 1.51
N PRO A 27 -9.24 -5.19 1.09
CA PRO A 27 -9.90 -6.23 0.30
C PRO A 27 -9.41 -6.29 -1.15
N SER A 28 -8.57 -5.34 -1.57
CA SER A 28 -7.85 -5.37 -2.85
C SER A 28 -6.73 -4.34 -2.90
N TRP A 29 -5.77 -4.55 -3.81
CA TRP A 29 -4.75 -3.57 -4.20
C TRP A 29 -5.31 -2.17 -4.50
N GLY A 30 -6.50 -2.10 -5.11
CA GLY A 30 -7.16 -0.82 -5.42
C GLY A 30 -7.64 -0.06 -4.19
N HIS A 31 -7.99 -0.76 -3.11
CA HIS A 31 -8.32 -0.11 -1.82
C HIS A 31 -7.08 0.45 -1.15
N LEU A 32 -5.98 -0.31 -1.11
CA LEU A 32 -4.70 0.20 -0.60
C LEU A 32 -4.24 1.44 -1.36
N ALA A 33 -4.28 1.40 -2.70
CA ALA A 33 -3.92 2.55 -3.53
C ALA A 33 -4.82 3.77 -3.27
N ARG A 34 -6.14 3.55 -3.10
CA ARG A 34 -7.08 4.61 -2.72
C ARG A 34 -6.72 5.22 -1.38
N ASP A 35 -6.43 4.43 -0.36
CA ASP A 35 -6.13 4.94 0.98
C ASP A 35 -4.80 5.70 0.99
N CYS A 36 -3.78 5.17 0.30
CA CYS A 36 -2.52 5.90 0.07
C CYS A 36 -2.74 7.25 -0.62
N ARG A 37 -3.65 7.31 -1.60
CA ARG A 37 -4.00 8.55 -2.30
C ARG A 37 -4.75 9.54 -1.43
N THR A 38 -5.66 9.06 -0.59
CA THR A 38 -6.63 9.90 0.14
C THR A 38 -6.07 10.35 1.48
N ASP A 39 -5.37 9.44 2.18
CA ASP A 39 -4.92 9.63 3.56
C ASP A 39 -3.40 9.52 3.73
N GLY A 40 -2.68 9.14 2.68
CA GLY A 40 -1.23 8.99 2.68
C GLY A 40 -0.75 7.60 3.09
N ALA A 41 0.39 7.18 2.53
CA ALA A 41 0.99 5.87 2.76
C ALA A 41 1.28 5.57 4.25
N ASN A 42 1.64 6.60 5.04
CA ASN A 42 1.90 6.43 6.48
C ASN A 42 0.68 5.92 7.25
N LYS A 43 -0.54 6.29 6.84
CA LYS A 43 -1.75 5.80 7.51
C LYS A 43 -1.96 4.32 7.24
N ALA A 44 -1.69 3.87 6.01
CA ALA A 44 -1.78 2.46 5.65
C ALA A 44 -0.76 1.61 6.44
N VAL A 45 0.50 2.07 6.50
CA VAL A 45 1.55 1.40 7.31
C VAL A 45 1.15 1.28 8.78
N ARG A 46 0.59 2.35 9.36
CA ARG A 46 0.11 2.33 10.75
C ARG A 46 -1.08 1.39 10.94
N ALA A 47 -2.04 1.39 10.01
CA ALA A 47 -3.18 0.48 10.09
C ALA A 47 -2.75 -0.99 10.07
N ILE A 48 -1.74 -1.32 9.26
CA ILE A 48 -1.15 -2.66 9.22
C ILE A 48 -0.44 -2.97 10.55
N HIS A 49 0.38 -2.05 11.04
CA HIS A 49 1.09 -2.21 12.32
C HIS A 49 0.14 -2.37 13.52
N ASP A 50 -0.88 -1.53 13.63
CA ASP A 50 -1.88 -1.59 14.70
C ASP A 50 -2.66 -2.90 14.67
N LEU A 51 -2.90 -3.42 13.46
CA LEU A 51 -3.60 -4.67 13.26
C LEU A 51 -2.73 -5.90 13.61
N GLU A 52 -1.44 -5.89 13.26
CA GLU A 52 -0.48 -6.93 13.66
C GLU A 52 -0.26 -7.00 15.19
N THR A 53 -0.36 -5.85 15.85
CA THR A 53 -0.10 -5.70 17.29
C THR A 53 -1.36 -5.83 18.15
N ALA A 54 -2.54 -5.87 17.53
CA ALA A 54 -3.80 -6.10 18.23
C ALA A 54 -3.83 -7.51 18.86
N GLU A 55 -4.46 -7.63 20.03
CA GLU A 55 -4.67 -8.95 20.65
C GLU A 55 -5.52 -9.84 19.73
N ASP A 56 -4.96 -10.97 19.29
CA ASP A 56 -5.68 -12.05 18.61
C ASP A 56 -5.77 -13.28 19.54
N PRO A 57 -6.67 -13.25 20.56
CA PRO A 57 -6.75 -14.29 21.57
C PRO A 57 -7.14 -15.66 21.02
N ASP A 58 -7.77 -15.69 19.84
CA ASP A 58 -8.16 -16.93 19.15
C ASP A 58 -7.08 -17.40 18.15
N GLY A 59 -6.05 -16.60 17.87
CA GLY A 59 -5.01 -16.88 16.87
C GLY A 59 -5.57 -17.11 15.46
N ARG A 60 -6.77 -16.58 15.19
CA ARG A 60 -7.55 -16.86 13.97
C ARG A 60 -7.34 -15.80 12.90
N HIS A 61 -6.92 -14.61 13.30
CA HIS A 61 -6.76 -13.49 12.40
C HIS A 61 -5.39 -13.53 11.73
N TRP A 62 -4.38 -14.14 12.38
CA TRP A 62 -3.00 -14.10 11.93
C TRP A 62 -2.23 -15.42 12.17
N PRO A 63 -1.85 -16.19 11.14
CA PRO A 63 -0.81 -17.21 11.28
C PRO A 63 0.55 -16.51 11.43
N GLN A 64 0.84 -15.95 12.61
CA GLN A 64 2.07 -15.18 12.82
C GLN A 64 3.28 -16.10 12.92
N TYR A 65 4.07 -16.16 11.85
CA TYR A 65 5.45 -16.63 11.95
C TYR A 65 6.36 -15.57 12.63
N LYS A 66 6.01 -14.28 12.52
CA LYS A 66 6.74 -13.16 13.12
C LYS A 66 5.78 -11.99 13.41
N ILE A 67 5.88 -11.40 14.61
CA ILE A 67 5.23 -10.14 14.95
C ILE A 67 6.21 -9.02 14.63
N SER A 68 5.77 -8.03 13.84
CA SER A 68 6.48 -6.77 13.63
C SER A 68 7.86 -6.92 12.97
N ASP A 69 7.91 -7.08 11.64
CA ASP A 69 9.11 -6.79 10.85
C ASP A 69 9.21 -5.30 10.46
N ASP A 70 10.32 -4.95 9.80
CA ASP A 70 10.54 -3.62 9.22
C ASP A 70 9.48 -3.29 8.16
N LYS A 71 8.95 -2.07 8.25
CA LYS A 71 7.77 -1.64 7.50
C LYS A 71 8.04 -0.45 6.59
N ALA A 72 7.82 -0.60 5.28
CA ALA A 72 7.98 0.46 4.30
C ALA A 72 6.93 0.41 3.19
N LEU A 73 6.36 1.58 2.87
CA LEU A 73 5.44 1.77 1.76
C LEU A 73 5.65 3.14 1.10
N ALA A 74 5.83 3.13 -0.22
CA ALA A 74 5.83 4.31 -1.06
C ALA A 74 4.67 4.24 -2.07
N TYR A 75 3.97 5.35 -2.23
CA TYR A 75 2.91 5.54 -3.22
C TYR A 75 3.33 6.61 -4.22
N LEU A 76 3.34 6.27 -5.50
CA LEU A 76 3.70 7.17 -6.60
C LEU A 76 2.52 7.34 -7.55
N ARG A 77 2.28 8.59 -7.93
CA ARG A 77 1.31 8.97 -8.96
C ARG A 77 2.03 9.72 -10.07
N PHE A 78 1.72 9.38 -11.31
CA PHE A 78 2.17 10.17 -12.45
C PHE A 78 1.33 11.44 -12.56
N ALA A 79 2.00 12.58 -12.54
CA ALA A 79 1.41 13.85 -12.94
C ALA A 79 1.82 14.13 -14.39
N PRO A 80 0.91 14.65 -15.25
CA PRO A 80 1.31 15.19 -16.53
C PRO A 80 2.37 16.26 -16.32
N ILE A 81 3.45 16.23 -17.10
CA ILE A 81 4.36 17.37 -17.19
C ILE A 81 3.60 18.43 -17.98
N PRO A 82 3.39 19.65 -17.45
CA PRO A 82 2.94 20.76 -18.26
C PRO A 82 3.97 20.96 -19.37
N LEU A 83 3.55 20.81 -20.62
CA LEU A 83 4.37 21.23 -21.75
C LEU A 83 4.33 22.76 -21.75
N ASP A 84 5.22 23.40 -20.99
CA ASP A 84 5.48 24.82 -21.21
C ASP A 84 6.02 24.95 -22.64
N GLU A 85 5.32 25.74 -23.45
CA GLU A 85 5.72 26.03 -24.83
C GLU A 85 7.17 26.55 -24.83
N PRO A 86 8.01 26.14 -25.80
CA PRO A 86 9.32 26.73 -25.93
C PRO A 86 9.16 28.23 -26.16
N THR A 87 9.62 29.03 -25.21
CA THR A 87 9.77 30.48 -25.40
C THR A 87 10.67 30.69 -26.62
N ALA A 88 10.07 31.19 -27.69
CA ALA A 88 10.74 31.54 -28.95
C ALA A 88 11.81 32.62 -28.75
#